data_AF-A0A142JQB0-F1
#
_entry.id   AF-A0A142JQB0-F1
#
_cell.length_a   1.000
_cell.length_b   1.000
_cell.length_c   1.000
_cell.angle_alpha   90.00
_cell.angle_beta   90.00
_cell.angle_gamma   90.00
#
_symmetry.space_group_name_H-M   'P 1'
#
loop_
_entity.id
_entity.type
_entity.pdbx_description
1 polymer ?
#
loop_
_entity_poly.entity_id
_entity_poly.type
_entity_poly.pdbx_seq_one_letter_code
_entity_poly.pdbx_strand_id
1 'polypeptide(L)' 'MQVEKQIQEADGSAWTALVRVQGVLYVASYVANRLSVRLGPYKHAPRRPRWAEEHVKRWAEQQIASLPADWICKHRELYE' A
#
# COMPACT_ATOMS: atom_id res chain seq x y z
N MET A 1 12.75 -1.42 6.60
CA MET A 1 11.77 -1.20 5.53
C MET A 1 12.05 0.17 4.94
N GLN A 2 12.05 0.32 3.63
CA GLN A 2 12.35 1.58 2.96
C GLN A 2 11.18 1.92 2.02
N VAL A 3 10.62 3.12 2.14
CA VAL A 3 9.57 3.61 1.23
C VAL A 3 10.26 4.24 0.03
N GLU A 4 10.04 3.69 -1.16
CA GLU A 4 10.62 4.17 -2.42
C GLU A 4 9.73 5.26 -3.03
N LYS A 5 8.41 5.07 -2.95
CA LYS A 5 7.42 6.01 -3.49
C LYS A 5 6.11 5.86 -2.75
N GLN A 6 5.41 6.97 -2.55
CA GLN A 6 4.05 7.01 -2.05
C GLN A 6 3.26 7.98 -2.92
N ILE A 7 2.07 7.56 -3.34
CA ILE A 7 1.14 8.33 -4.13
C ILE A 7 -0.20 8.27 -3.44
N GLN A 8 -0.76 9.45 -3.19
CA GLN A 8 -2.11 9.62 -2.69
C GLN A 8 -2.85 10.42 -3.76
N GLU A 9 -3.79 9.78 -4.45
CA GLU A 9 -4.57 10.45 -5.48
C GLU A 9 -5.49 11.49 -4.84
N ALA A 10 -5.43 12.74 -5.30
CA ALA A 10 -6.11 13.86 -4.64
C ALA A 10 -7.64 13.76 -4.68
N ASP A 11 -8.16 13.01 -5.65
CA ASP A 11 -9.59 12.72 -5.84
C ASP A 11 -10.13 11.66 -4.88
N GLY A 12 -9.25 11.02 -4.08
CA GLY A 12 -9.66 9.91 -3.21
C GLY A 12 -9.73 8.57 -3.93
N SER A 13 -9.34 8.44 -5.20
CA SER A 13 -9.52 7.19 -5.95
C SER A 13 -8.67 6.03 -5.40
N ALA A 14 -7.41 6.32 -5.06
CA ALA A 14 -6.44 5.32 -4.60
C ALA A 14 -5.34 5.90 -3.73
N TRP A 15 -4.82 5.08 -2.82
CA TRP A 15 -3.53 5.29 -2.19
C TRP A 15 -2.60 4.14 -2.55
N THR A 16 -1.38 4.43 -3.00
CA THR A 16 -0.42 3.43 -3.44
C THR A 16 0.97 3.73 -2.88
N ALA A 17 1.67 2.72 -2.39
CA ALA A 17 3.04 2.82 -1.93
C ALA A 17 3.92 1.70 -2.46
N LEU A 18 5.16 2.05 -2.81
CA LEU A 18 6.24 1.15 -3.18
C LEU A 18 7.20 1.04 -2.00
N VAL A 19 7.40 -0.18 -1.51
CA VAL A 19 8.13 -0.44 -0.27
C VAL A 19 9.14 -1.55 -0.47
N ARG A 20 10.39 -1.33 -0.06
CA ARG A 20 11.46 -2.31 -0.11
C ARG A 20 11.73 -2.89 1.28
N VAL A 21 11.68 -4.21 1.41
CA VAL A 21 12.00 -4.97 2.62
C VAL A 21 13.06 -6.00 2.27
N GLN A 22 14.26 -5.89 2.86
CA GLN A 22 15.37 -6.84 2.62
C GLN A 22 15.68 -7.03 1.13
N GLY A 23 15.64 -5.95 0.33
CA GLY A 23 15.85 -5.98 -1.12
C GLY A 23 14.64 -6.40 -1.97
N VAL A 24 13.55 -6.85 -1.34
CA VAL A 24 12.30 -7.23 -2.02
C VAL A 24 11.34 -6.04 -2.05
N LEU A 25 10.83 -5.71 -3.23
CA LEU A 25 9.88 -4.65 -3.53
C LEU A 25 8.46 -5.20 -3.37
N TYR A 26 7.66 -4.46 -2.63
CA TYR A 26 6.25 -4.67 -2.40
C TYR A 26 5.47 -3.45 -2.88
N VAL A 27 4.28 -3.69 -3.39
CA VAL A 27 3.30 -2.69 -3.79
C VAL A 27 2.14 -2.81 -2.81
N ALA A 28 1.91 -1.78 -2.01
CA ALA A 28 0.72 -1.64 -1.20
C ALA A 28 -0.26 -0.71 -1.93
N SER A 29 -1.51 -1.12 -2.06
CA SER A 29 -2.55 -0.34 -2.72
C SER A 29 -3.85 -0.39 -1.92
N TYR A 30 -4.43 0.76 -1.64
CA TYR A 30 -5.74 0.91 -1.01
C TYR A 30 -6.71 1.50 -2.03
N VAL A 31 -7.64 0.67 -2.47
CA VAL A 31 -8.63 0.98 -3.52
C VAL A 31 -9.92 0.27 -3.15
N ALA A 32 -11.08 0.88 -3.39
CA ALA A 32 -12.39 0.30 -3.10
C ALA A 32 -12.52 -0.21 -1.65
N ASN A 33 -12.09 0.60 -0.69
CA ASN A 33 -12.06 0.26 0.75
C ASN A 33 -11.25 -1.00 1.11
N ARG A 34 -10.37 -1.49 0.22
CA ARG A 34 -9.57 -2.71 0.43
C ARG A 34 -8.08 -2.41 0.29
N LEU A 35 -7.31 -2.77 1.32
CA LEU A 35 -5.86 -2.81 1.26
C LEU A 35 -5.40 -4.14 0.64
N SER A 36 -4.61 -4.04 -0.42
CA SER A 36 -3.89 -5.16 -1.01
C SER A 36 -2.38 -4.91 -0.92
N VAL A 37 -1.63 -5.95 -0.59
CA VAL A 37 -0.16 -5.95 -0.67
C VAL A 37 0.26 -7.04 -1.63
N ARG A 38 1.09 -6.69 -2.61
CA ARG A 38 1.60 -7.62 -3.62
C ARG A 38 3.10 -7.42 -3.79
N LEU A 39 3.76 -8.39 -4.41
CA LEU A 39 5.13 -8.21 -4.86
C LEU A 39 5.17 -7.23 -6.03
N GLY A 40 6.25 -6.45 -6.10
CA GLY A 40 6.58 -5.68 -7.29
C GLY A 40 6.85 -6.59 -8.50
N PRO A 41 6.96 -5.99 -9.70
CA PRO A 41 7.25 -6.75 -10.91
C PRO A 41 8.64 -7.37 -10.83
N TYR A 42 8.70 -8.70 -10.81
CA TYR A 42 9.93 -9.46 -10.79
C TYR A 42 9.93 -10.49 -11.93
N LYS A 43 11.03 -10.56 -12.69
CA LYS A 43 11.21 -11.63 -13.69
C LYS A 43 11.24 -13.01 -13.04
N HIS A 44 11.84 -13.11 -11.84
CA HIS A 44 11.84 -14.28 -10.99
C HIS A 44 11.53 -13.85 -9.56
N ALA A 45 10.54 -14.47 -8.92
CA ALA A 45 10.14 -14.12 -7.57
C ALA A 45 11.33 -14.28 -6.60
N PRO A 46 11.74 -13.20 -5.91
CA PRO A 46 12.87 -13.28 -4.99
C PRO A 46 12.52 -14.12 -3.77
N ARG A 47 13.55 -14.72 -3.15
CA ARG A 47 13.39 -15.39 -1.86
C ARG A 47 12.99 -14.35 -0.82
N ARG A 48 11.81 -14.54 -0.23
CA ARG A 48 11.24 -13.60 0.73
C ARG A 48 10.93 -14.29 2.06
N PRO A 49 11.18 -13.62 3.20
CA PRO A 49 10.67 -14.10 4.47
C PRO A 49 9.15 -13.99 4.51
N ARG A 50 8.47 -14.98 5.11
CA ARG A 50 7.00 -15.03 5.21
C ARG A 50 6.42 -13.82 5.95
N TRP A 51 7.17 -13.28 6.92
CA TRP A 51 6.75 -12.12 7.71
C TRP A 51 6.80 -10.79 6.94
N ALA A 52 7.54 -10.69 5.83
CA ALA A 52 7.74 -9.41 5.16
C ALA A 52 6.44 -8.84 4.57
N GLU A 53 5.60 -9.69 3.99
CA GLU A 53 4.31 -9.25 3.43
C GLU A 53 3.37 -8.75 4.51
N GLU A 54 3.27 -9.47 5.64
CA GLU A 54 2.46 -9.07 6.78
C GLU A 54 2.99 -7.78 7.44
N HIS A 55 4.31 -7.62 7.50
CA HIS A 55 4.94 -6.40 8.01
C HIS A 55 4.59 -5.19 7.11
N VAL A 56 4.67 -5.32 5.78
CA VAL A 56 4.23 -4.25 4.86
C VAL A 56 2.74 -3.99 4.99
N LYS A 57 1.92 -5.03 5.17
CA LYS A 57 0.47 -4.88 5.38
C LYS A 57 0.16 -4.06 6.64
N ARG A 58 0.71 -4.44 7.79
CA ARG A 58 0.52 -3.72 9.06
C ARG A 58 0.99 -2.27 8.97
N TRP A 59 2.13 -2.04 8.33
CA TRP A 59 2.61 -0.68 8.08
C TRP A 59 1.63 0.12 7.20
N ALA A 60 1.13 -0.47 6.11
CA ALA A 60 0.19 0.20 5.22
C ALA A 60 -1.16 0.49 5.90
N GLU A 61 -1.65 -0.40 6.77
CA GLU A 61 -2.84 -0.16 7.60
C GLU A 61 -2.65 1.08 8.49
N GLN A 62 -1.47 1.26 9.09
CA GLN A 62 -1.15 2.44 9.89
C GLN A 62 -1.10 3.71 9.04
N GLN A 63 -0.56 3.64 7.81
CA GLN A 63 -0.56 4.78 6.89
C GLN A 63 -1.98 5.19 6.51
N ILE A 64 -2.83 4.22 6.17
CA ILE A 64 -4.24 4.47 5.81
C ILE A 64 -5.00 5.08 7.00
N ALA A 65 -4.77 4.56 8.22
CA ALA A 65 -5.37 5.10 9.43
C ALA A 65 -4.93 6.55 9.72
N SER A 66 -3.75 6.96 9.23
CA SER A 66 -3.24 8.33 9.35
C SER A 66 -3.66 9.25 8.20
N LEU A 67 -4.39 8.76 7.19
CA LEU A 67 -4.85 9.59 6.07
C LEU A 67 -5.84 10.66 6.56
N PRO A 68 -5.86 11.85 5.93
CA PRO A 68 -6.81 12.90 6.27
C PRO A 68 -8.26 12.40 6.15
N ALA A 69 -9.10 12.78 7.12
CA ALA A 69 -10.52 12.40 7.13
C ALA A 69 -11.24 12.86 5.84
N ASP A 70 -10.90 14.04 5.31
CA ASP A 70 -11.41 14.56 4.04
C ASP A 70 -11.16 13.60 2.87
N TRP A 71 -9.96 13.01 2.82
CA TRP A 71 -9.60 12.04 1.79
C TRP A 71 -10.38 10.73 1.95
N ILE A 72 -10.54 10.25 3.20
CA ILE A 72 -11.31 9.03 3.49
C ILE A 72 -12.79 9.21 3.13
N CYS A 73 -13.37 10.40 3.35
CA CYS A 73 -14.73 10.70 2.92
C CYS A 73 -14.87 10.61 1.40
N LYS A 74 -14.01 11.31 0.65
CA LYS A 74 -13.99 11.25 -0.83
C LYS A 74 -13.79 9.82 -1.35
N HIS A 75 -12.88 9.07 -0.73
CA HIS A 75 -12.65 7.67 -1.08
C HIS A 75 -13.91 6.83 -0.90
N ARG A 76 -14.64 7.02 0.20
CA ARG A 76 -15.88 6.27 0.46
C ARG A 76 -16.97 6.63 -0.54
N GLU A 77 -17.16 7.92 -0.85
CA GLU A 77 -18.14 8.40 -1.82
C GLU A 77 -17.96 7.77 -3.22
N LEU A 78 -16.72 7.44 -3.61
CA LEU A 78 -16.44 6.79 -4.89
C LEU A 78 -16.85 5.31 -4.97
N TYR A 79 -17.05 4.65 -3.83
CA TYR A 79 -17.30 3.21 -3.75
C TYR A 79 -18.50 2.84 -2.85
N GLU A 80 -19.33 3.82 -2.46
CA GLU A 80 -20.70 3.64 -1.95
C GLU A 80 -21.68 3.32 -3.09
#